data_AF-A0A9W9MEP1-F1
#
_entry.id   AF-A0A9W9MEP1-F1
#
_cell.length_a   1.000
_cell.length_b   1.000
_cell.length_c   1.000
_cell.angle_alpha   90.00
_cell.angle_beta   90.00
_cell.angle_gamma   90.00
#
_symmetry.space_group_name_H-M   'P 1'
#
loop_
_entity.id
_entity.type
_entity.pdbx_description
1 polymer ?
#
loop_
_entity_poly.entity_id
_entity_poly.type
_entity_poly.pdbx_seq_one_letter_code
_entity_poly.pdbx_strand_id
1 'polypeptide(L)'
;MQLFSWPRSQLLEIGDQSWCPSWLHRHEQLVLTQLWNLRVPWWSRGSLAKQACAVFKEHLKDLSSYTVLDICAGAGGPTPVLESELNKELESEGKGPVQFVLTDLYPHTEEWERISKKQQNVTYIESPVDARAVPRFAISTKECRIFNICFHHFGDEDAAGILKNTIESADSFMQVIPLVTSVS
;
A
#
# COMPACT_ATOMS: atom_id res chain seq x y z
N MET A 1 -1.03 12.21 35.59
CA MET A 1 -0.08 11.09 35.42
C MET A 1 0.42 11.19 33.98
N GLN A 2 1.62 11.71 33.75
CA GLN A 2 2.21 11.71 32.40
C GLN A 2 2.64 10.26 32.12
N LEU A 3 1.93 9.61 31.20
CA LEU A 3 2.39 8.33 30.65
C LEU A 3 3.74 8.59 29.99
N PHE A 4 4.75 7.79 30.34
CA PHE A 4 6.04 7.81 29.64
C PHE A 4 5.77 7.50 28.16
N SER A 5 5.85 8.50 27.30
CA SER A 5 5.87 8.29 25.85
C SER A 5 7.27 7.87 25.46
N TRP A 6 7.43 6.64 24.96
CA TRP A 6 8.67 6.26 24.31
C TRP A 6 8.90 7.18 23.10
N PRO A 7 10.09 7.76 22.90
CA PRO A 7 10.37 8.55 21.71
C PRO A 7 10.20 7.68 20.45
N ARG A 8 9.66 8.26 19.38
CA ARG A 8 9.61 7.60 18.07
C ARG A 8 11.04 7.42 17.57
N SER A 9 11.54 6.19 17.57
CA SER A 9 12.83 5.85 16.96
C SER A 9 12.65 5.62 15.46
N GLN A 10 13.33 6.40 14.63
CA GLN A 10 13.41 6.16 13.19
C GLN A 10 14.61 5.23 12.92
N LEU A 11 14.33 3.93 12.88
CA LEU A 11 15.32 2.90 12.59
C LEU A 11 15.44 2.70 11.08
N LEU A 12 16.60 2.22 10.63
CA LEU A 12 16.83 1.84 9.24
C LEU A 12 16.27 0.44 8.99
N GLU A 13 15.59 0.25 7.87
CA GLU A 13 15.27 -1.09 7.35
C GLU A 13 16.50 -1.66 6.65
N ILE A 14 16.81 -2.93 6.91
CA ILE A 14 17.96 -3.57 6.29
C ILE A 14 17.74 -3.71 4.78
N GLY A 15 16.49 -3.92 4.34
CA GLY A 15 16.08 -3.98 2.95
C GLY A 15 16.36 -2.71 2.15
N ASP A 16 16.32 -1.54 2.79
CA ASP A 16 16.52 -0.24 2.12
C ASP A 16 18.00 0.08 1.83
N GLN A 17 18.93 -0.71 2.38
CA GLN A 17 20.35 -0.41 2.25
C GLN A 17 20.89 -0.88 0.89
N SER A 18 21.65 -0.01 0.22
CA SER A 18 22.25 -0.32 -1.10
C SER A 18 23.20 -1.53 -1.08
N TRP A 19 23.71 -1.91 0.09
CA TRP A 19 24.57 -3.08 0.29
C TRP A 19 23.79 -4.35 0.69
N CYS A 20 22.47 -4.27 0.91
CA CYS A 20 21.65 -5.40 1.32
C CYS A 20 21.64 -6.48 0.23
N PRO A 21 21.98 -7.75 0.56
CA PRO A 21 21.93 -8.82 -0.42
C PRO A 21 20.52 -9.01 -0.98
N SER A 22 20.40 -9.12 -2.31
CA SER A 22 19.10 -9.25 -2.99
C SER A 22 18.24 -10.42 -2.50
N TRP A 23 18.86 -11.53 -2.08
CA TRP A 23 18.15 -12.68 -1.52
C TRP A 23 17.48 -12.35 -0.17
N LEU A 24 18.10 -11.50 0.65
CA LEU A 24 17.58 -11.13 1.97
C LEU A 24 16.42 -10.16 1.81
N HIS A 25 16.60 -9.14 0.97
CA HIS A 25 15.54 -8.21 0.61
C HIS A 25 14.32 -8.94 0.01
N ARG A 26 14.54 -9.91 -0.88
CA ARG A 26 13.46 -10.75 -1.41
C ARG A 26 12.75 -11.55 -0.31
N HIS A 27 13.49 -12.05 0.68
CA HIS A 27 12.90 -12.80 1.80
C HIS A 27 12.03 -11.92 2.70
N GLU A 28 12.49 -10.71 3.01
CA GLU A 28 11.72 -9.68 3.73
C GLU A 28 10.40 -9.38 3.03
N GLN A 29 10.44 -9.11 1.71
CA GLN A 29 9.24 -8.87 0.90
C GLN A 29 8.27 -10.06 0.89
N LEU A 30 8.78 -11.30 0.85
CA LEU A 30 7.95 -12.51 0.96
C LEU A 30 7.29 -12.64 2.34
N VAL A 31 8.02 -12.35 3.42
CA VAL A 31 7.47 -12.37 4.78
C VAL A 31 6.39 -11.31 4.95
N LEU A 32 6.60 -10.09 4.45
CA LEU A 32 5.59 -9.02 4.47
C LEU A 32 4.33 -9.43 3.69
N THR A 33 4.49 -10.02 2.51
CA THR A 33 3.36 -10.55 1.73
C THR A 33 2.59 -11.64 2.50
N GLN A 34 3.30 -12.52 3.21
CA GLN A 34 2.67 -13.54 4.05
C GLN A 34 1.95 -12.93 5.25
N LEU A 35 2.51 -11.91 5.90
CA LEU A 35 1.88 -11.19 7.00
C LEU A 35 0.56 -10.54 6.57
N TRP A 36 0.51 -9.94 5.38
CA TRP A 36 -0.74 -9.40 4.82
C TRP A 36 -1.85 -10.45 4.64
N ASN A 37 -1.44 -11.67 4.34
CA ASN A 37 -2.33 -12.82 4.13
C ASN A 37 -2.60 -13.63 5.41
N LEU A 38 -1.85 -13.38 6.48
CA LEU A 38 -1.93 -14.15 7.70
C LEU A 38 -3.32 -14.00 8.32
N ARG A 39 -3.94 -15.15 8.60
CA ARG A 39 -5.18 -15.25 9.36
C ARG A 39 -4.85 -15.94 10.67
N VAL A 40 -5.04 -15.24 11.79
CA VAL A 40 -4.87 -15.83 13.12
C VAL A 40 -6.23 -16.37 13.56
N PRO A 41 -6.40 -17.69 13.67
CA PRO A 41 -7.66 -18.27 14.13
C PRO A 41 -8.05 -17.66 15.48
N TRP A 42 -9.35 -17.38 15.66
CA TRP A 42 -9.93 -16.84 16.90
C TRP A 42 -9.57 -15.39 17.27
N TRP A 43 -8.55 -14.80 16.65
CA TRP A 43 -8.12 -13.41 16.93
C TRP A 43 -8.28 -12.46 15.77
N SER A 44 -8.26 -12.91 14.52
CA SER A 44 -8.37 -12.02 13.37
C SER A 44 -9.72 -12.12 12.65
N ARG A 45 -10.30 -10.96 12.27
CA ARG A 45 -11.50 -10.87 11.41
C ARG A 45 -11.11 -11.02 9.93
N GLY A 46 -10.44 -12.12 9.59
CA GLY A 46 -9.84 -12.34 8.26
C GLY A 46 -8.37 -11.92 8.21
N SER A 47 -7.80 -11.86 7.00
CA SER A 47 -6.44 -11.35 6.77
C SER A 47 -6.41 -9.82 6.90
N LEU A 48 -5.22 -9.23 7.06
CA LEU A 48 -5.07 -7.77 7.10
C LEU A 48 -5.52 -7.13 5.79
N ALA A 49 -5.21 -7.75 4.65
CA ALA A 49 -5.65 -7.30 3.34
C ALA A 49 -7.19 -7.30 3.22
N LYS A 50 -7.88 -8.30 3.77
CA LYS A 50 -9.35 -8.36 3.73
C LYS A 50 -10.00 -7.30 4.61
N GLN A 51 -9.38 -6.97 5.76
CA GLN A 51 -9.82 -5.86 6.60
C GLN A 51 -9.63 -4.52 5.88
N ALA A 52 -8.50 -4.33 5.20
CA ALA A 52 -8.30 -3.16 4.35
C ALA A 52 -9.38 -3.07 3.25
N CYS A 53 -9.71 -4.18 2.56
CA CYS A 53 -10.80 -4.20 1.57
C CYS A 53 -12.14 -3.70 2.14
N ALA A 54 -12.45 -4.00 3.41
CA ALA A 54 -13.68 -3.51 4.05
C ALA A 54 -13.68 -1.97 4.17
N VAL A 55 -12.55 -1.36 4.53
CA VAL A 55 -12.38 0.10 4.61
C VAL A 55 -12.56 0.75 3.24
N PHE A 56 -12.02 0.13 2.17
CA PHE A 56 -12.24 0.59 0.80
C PHE A 56 -13.73 0.68 0.46
N LYS A 57 -14.47 -0.38 0.75
CA LYS A 57 -15.92 -0.45 0.45
C LYS A 57 -16.75 0.50 1.29
N GLU A 58 -16.35 0.73 2.54
CA GLU A 58 -17.06 1.64 3.44
C GLU A 58 -16.91 3.10 3.02
N HIS A 59 -15.71 3.50 2.58
CA HIS A 59 -15.40 4.92 2.37
C HIS A 59 -15.33 5.36 0.91
N LEU A 60 -15.06 4.46 -0.04
CA LEU A 60 -15.03 4.80 -1.47
C LEU A 60 -16.33 4.37 -2.13
N LYS A 61 -17.17 5.36 -2.42
CA LYS A 61 -18.40 5.16 -3.21
C LYS A 61 -18.04 4.89 -4.66
N ASP A 62 -18.58 3.82 -5.22
CA ASP A 62 -18.32 3.38 -6.59
C ASP A 62 -16.82 3.17 -6.87
N LEU A 63 -16.28 2.10 -6.30
CA LEU A 63 -14.88 1.69 -6.47
C LEU A 63 -14.44 1.61 -7.94
N SER A 64 -15.36 1.27 -8.85
CA SER A 64 -15.06 1.18 -10.29
C SER A 64 -14.68 2.52 -10.92
N SER A 65 -15.01 3.64 -10.26
CA SER A 65 -14.63 4.99 -10.68
C SER A 65 -13.22 5.41 -10.26
N TYR A 66 -12.49 4.55 -9.52
CA TYR A 66 -11.17 4.85 -8.99
C TYR A 66 -10.04 4.12 -9.73
N THR A 67 -8.89 4.78 -9.75
CA THR A 67 -7.58 4.16 -9.90
C THR A 67 -6.86 4.30 -8.56
N VAL A 68 -6.41 3.17 -8.02
CA VAL A 68 -5.72 3.08 -6.74
C VAL A 68 -4.21 3.08 -6.99
N LEU A 69 -3.52 4.09 -6.49
CA LEU A 69 -2.07 4.23 -6.60
C LEU A 69 -1.43 3.78 -5.29
N ASP A 70 -0.67 2.68 -5.32
CA ASP A 70 0.10 2.18 -4.18
C ASP A 70 1.48 2.83 -4.17
N ILE A 71 1.70 3.73 -3.22
CA ILE A 71 2.93 4.52 -3.09
C ILE A 71 3.83 3.86 -2.05
N CYS A 72 5.12 3.75 -2.39
CA CYS A 72 6.08 2.94 -1.66
C CYS A 72 5.65 1.46 -1.67
N ALA A 73 5.29 0.97 -2.87
CA ALA A 73 4.73 -0.37 -3.03
C ALA A 73 5.73 -1.50 -2.73
N GLY A 74 7.05 -1.21 -2.70
CA GLY A 74 8.08 -2.24 -2.59
C GLY A 74 7.90 -3.32 -3.67
N ALA A 75 7.88 -4.60 -3.29
CA ALA A 75 7.60 -5.70 -4.22
C ALA A 75 6.10 -5.91 -4.58
N GLY A 76 5.21 -5.01 -4.15
CA GLY A 76 3.77 -5.02 -4.43
C GLY A 76 2.86 -5.23 -3.21
N GLY A 77 3.44 -5.50 -2.03
CA GLY A 77 2.72 -5.49 -0.74
C GLY A 77 1.37 -6.24 -0.72
N PRO A 78 0.31 -5.65 -0.16
CA PRO A 78 -1.02 -6.26 -0.15
C PRO A 78 -1.79 -6.09 -1.46
N THR A 79 -1.30 -5.26 -2.39
CA THR A 79 -2.06 -4.82 -3.57
C THR A 79 -2.57 -5.96 -4.44
N PRO A 80 -1.80 -7.02 -4.74
CA PRO A 80 -2.33 -8.22 -5.40
C PRO A 80 -3.55 -8.82 -4.72
N VAL A 81 -3.60 -8.83 -3.39
CA VAL A 81 -4.72 -9.39 -2.62
C VAL A 81 -5.91 -8.43 -2.63
N LEU A 82 -5.65 -7.13 -2.48
CA LEU A 82 -6.68 -6.08 -2.55
C LEU A 82 -7.38 -6.10 -3.91
N GLU A 83 -6.61 -6.14 -5.00
CA GLU A 83 -7.13 -6.20 -6.35
C GLU A 83 -8.03 -7.41 -6.54
N SER A 84 -7.55 -8.60 -6.16
CA SER A 84 -8.30 -9.83 -6.37
C SER A 84 -9.61 -9.87 -5.57
N GLU A 85 -9.58 -9.49 -4.28
CA GLU A 85 -10.78 -9.52 -3.44
C GLU A 85 -11.80 -8.45 -3.87
N LEU A 86 -11.35 -7.22 -4.15
CA LEU A 86 -12.25 -6.13 -4.54
C LEU A 86 -12.85 -6.36 -5.93
N ASN A 87 -12.05 -6.76 -6.92
CA ASN A 87 -12.55 -6.96 -8.28
C ASN A 87 -13.45 -8.19 -8.42
N LYS A 88 -13.20 -9.26 -7.64
CA LYS A 88 -14.11 -10.41 -7.59
C LYS A 88 -15.51 -10.02 -7.08
N GLU A 89 -15.57 -9.14 -6.09
CA GLU A 89 -16.85 -8.65 -5.55
C GLU A 89 -17.54 -7.71 -6.57
N LEU A 90 -16.79 -6.78 -7.17
CA LEU A 90 -17.31 -5.88 -8.21
C LEU A 90 -17.86 -6.65 -9.43
N GLU A 91 -17.16 -7.69 -9.87
CA GLU A 91 -17.62 -8.57 -10.95
C GLU A 91 -18.95 -9.25 -10.58
N SER A 92 -19.09 -9.73 -9.34
CA SER A 92 -20.33 -10.36 -8.87
C SER A 92 -21.51 -9.38 -8.79
N GLU A 93 -21.23 -8.09 -8.65
CA GLU A 93 -22.21 -6.99 -8.68
C GLU A 93 -22.46 -6.45 -10.10
N GLY A 94 -21.79 -7.00 -11.13
CA GLY A 94 -21.88 -6.51 -12.51
C GLY A 94 -21.23 -5.14 -12.74
N LYS A 95 -20.29 -4.73 -11.88
CA LYS A 95 -19.55 -3.46 -11.98
C LYS A 95 -18.20 -3.66 -12.68
N GLY A 96 -17.66 -2.56 -13.20
CA GLY A 96 -16.31 -2.54 -13.76
C GLY A 96 -15.23 -2.73 -12.68
N PRO A 97 -14.03 -3.21 -13.05
CA PRO A 97 -12.95 -3.41 -12.10
C PRO A 97 -12.31 -2.07 -11.68
N VAL A 98 -11.88 -2.00 -10.42
CA VAL A 98 -10.96 -0.97 -9.94
C VAL A 98 -9.53 -1.29 -10.44
N GLN A 99 -8.83 -0.26 -10.88
CA GLN A 99 -7.44 -0.38 -11.36
C GLN A 99 -6.45 -0.10 -10.24
N PHE A 100 -5.34 -0.82 -10.21
CA PHE A 100 -4.24 -0.61 -9.29
C PHE A 100 -2.96 -0.24 -10.05
N VAL A 101 -2.20 0.72 -9.52
CA VAL A 101 -0.92 1.17 -10.07
C VAL A 101 0.12 1.12 -8.96
N LEU A 102 1.21 0.37 -9.18
CA LEU A 102 2.32 0.26 -8.24
C LEU A 102 3.38 1.33 -8.55
N THR A 103 3.88 2.01 -7.51
CA THR A 103 4.99 2.95 -7.66
C THR A 103 5.88 2.98 -6.43
N ASP A 104 7.16 3.28 -6.66
CA ASP A 104 8.18 3.32 -5.63
C ASP A 104 9.32 4.25 -6.05
N LEU A 105 10.10 4.71 -5.06
CA LEU A 105 11.36 5.41 -5.32
C LEU A 105 12.41 4.45 -5.90
N TYR A 106 12.32 3.16 -5.57
CA TYR A 106 13.17 2.09 -6.11
C TYR A 106 12.31 1.00 -6.79
N PRO A 107 11.87 1.21 -8.05
CA PRO A 107 10.94 0.31 -8.72
C PRO A 107 11.38 -1.17 -8.79
N HIS A 108 10.50 -2.08 -8.36
CA HIS A 108 10.70 -3.53 -8.41
C HIS A 108 10.09 -4.16 -9.67
N THR A 109 10.59 -3.76 -10.83
CA THR A 109 9.95 -4.06 -12.13
C THR A 109 9.82 -5.55 -12.44
N GLU A 110 10.78 -6.40 -12.03
CA GLU A 110 10.70 -7.85 -12.26
C GLU A 110 9.53 -8.49 -11.48
N GLU A 111 9.34 -8.12 -10.22
CA GLU A 111 8.22 -8.56 -9.40
C GLU A 111 6.88 -8.00 -9.92
N TRP A 112 6.85 -6.71 -10.25
CA TRP A 112 5.63 -6.06 -10.74
C TRP A 112 5.19 -6.60 -12.10
N GLU A 113 6.11 -6.90 -13.01
CA GLU A 113 5.79 -7.53 -14.29
C GLU A 113 5.13 -8.91 -14.07
N ARG A 114 5.61 -9.69 -13.09
CA ARG A 114 4.98 -10.98 -12.73
C ARG A 114 3.58 -10.81 -12.16
N ILE A 115 3.34 -9.75 -11.39
CA ILE A 115 2.00 -9.42 -10.85
C ILE A 115 1.07 -9.02 -11.99
N SER A 116 1.45 -8.04 -12.81
CA SER A 116 0.65 -7.54 -13.93
C SER A 116 0.32 -8.62 -14.98
N LYS A 117 1.23 -9.57 -15.23
CA LYS A 117 0.95 -10.72 -16.11
C LYS A 117 -0.15 -11.64 -15.56
N LYS A 118 -0.30 -11.72 -14.24
CA LYS A 118 -1.32 -12.56 -13.57
C LYS A 118 -2.62 -11.80 -13.31
N GLN A 119 -2.55 -10.49 -13.09
CA GLN A 119 -3.66 -9.64 -12.69
C GLN A 119 -3.77 -8.45 -13.63
N GLN A 120 -4.74 -8.51 -14.54
CA GLN A 120 -4.90 -7.53 -15.62
C GLN A 120 -5.22 -6.12 -15.12
N ASN A 121 -5.75 -5.99 -13.90
CA ASN A 121 -6.08 -4.70 -13.29
C ASN A 121 -4.93 -4.15 -12.42
N VAL A 122 -3.73 -4.75 -12.47
CA VAL A 122 -2.53 -4.22 -11.82
C VAL A 122 -1.55 -3.76 -12.88
N THR A 123 -1.15 -2.51 -12.82
CA THR A 123 -0.10 -1.90 -13.65
C THR A 123 0.95 -1.25 -12.74
N TYR A 124 2.02 -0.71 -13.31
CA TYR A 124 3.09 -0.10 -12.53
C TYR A 124 3.80 1.02 -13.29
N ILE A 125 4.51 1.86 -12.54
CA ILE A 125 5.33 2.95 -13.07
C ILE A 125 6.80 2.54 -12.95
N GLU A 126 7.48 2.36 -14.09
CA GLU A 126 8.88 1.91 -14.15
C GLU A 126 9.88 2.95 -13.65
N SER A 127 9.55 4.24 -13.76
CA SER A 127 10.41 5.32 -13.32
C SER A 127 10.30 5.51 -11.80
N PRO A 128 11.40 5.81 -11.10
CA PRO A 128 11.37 6.23 -9.71
C PRO A 128 10.36 7.35 -9.44
N VAL A 129 9.56 7.21 -8.40
CA VAL A 129 8.62 8.22 -7.92
C VAL A 129 8.89 8.53 -6.45
N ASP A 130 9.26 9.77 -6.17
CA ASP A 130 9.40 10.25 -4.80
C ASP A 130 8.01 10.48 -4.18
N ALA A 131 7.73 9.78 -3.08
CA ALA A 131 6.48 9.90 -2.33
C ALA A 131 6.17 11.36 -1.89
N ARG A 132 7.19 12.20 -1.74
CA ARG A 132 7.06 13.61 -1.35
C ARG A 132 6.54 14.50 -2.49
N ALA A 133 6.59 14.03 -3.73
CA ALA A 133 6.28 14.81 -4.93
C ALA A 133 5.57 13.97 -6.01
N VAL A 134 4.53 13.23 -5.62
CA VAL A 134 3.80 12.34 -6.53
C VAL A 134 2.85 13.15 -7.43
N PRO A 135 3.02 13.12 -8.77
CA PRO A 135 2.07 13.74 -9.69
C PRO A 135 0.78 12.92 -9.76
N ARG A 136 -0.28 13.51 -10.33
CA ARG A 136 -1.51 12.76 -10.61
C ARG A 136 -1.29 11.83 -11.81
N PHE A 137 -1.63 10.55 -11.64
CA PHE A 137 -1.53 9.51 -12.67
C PHE A 137 -2.90 9.09 -13.21
N ALA A 138 -3.97 9.21 -12.42
CA ALA A 138 -5.32 8.95 -12.89
C ALA A 138 -5.78 10.01 -13.91
N ILE A 139 -6.09 9.59 -15.14
CA ILE A 139 -6.46 10.48 -16.26
C ILE A 139 -7.98 10.77 -16.26
N SER A 140 -8.80 9.71 -16.31
CA SER A 140 -10.26 9.79 -16.47
C SER A 140 -11.04 9.30 -15.25
N THR A 141 -10.33 8.83 -14.23
CA THR A 141 -10.85 8.25 -12.99
C THR A 141 -10.44 9.12 -11.80
N LYS A 142 -11.08 8.86 -10.65
CA LYS A 142 -10.64 9.41 -9.38
C LYS A 142 -9.37 8.70 -8.93
N GLU A 143 -8.44 9.44 -8.32
CA GLU A 143 -7.21 8.87 -7.78
C GLU A 143 -7.38 8.61 -6.28
N CYS A 144 -7.23 7.35 -5.87
CA CYS A 144 -7.09 6.98 -4.47
C CYS A 144 -5.63 6.59 -4.20
N ARG A 145 -4.94 7.28 -3.31
CA ARG A 145 -3.55 6.94 -2.94
C ARG A 145 -3.52 6.07 -1.70
N ILE A 146 -2.78 4.97 -1.74
CA ILE A 146 -2.64 4.08 -0.59
C ILE A 146 -1.19 4.00 -0.14
N PHE A 147 -1.04 3.90 1.17
CA PHE A 147 0.24 3.85 1.85
C PHE A 147 0.23 2.65 2.78
N ASN A 148 0.89 1.57 2.35
CA ASN A 148 0.90 0.30 3.06
C ASN A 148 2.16 0.19 3.92
N ILE A 149 2.05 0.46 5.22
CA ILE A 149 3.15 0.30 6.19
C ILE A 149 4.45 0.98 5.70
N CYS A 150 4.38 2.20 5.17
CA CYS A 150 5.56 2.88 4.63
C CYS A 150 5.91 4.19 5.36
N PHE A 151 5.01 4.73 6.19
CA PHE A 151 5.27 6.00 6.87
C PHE A 151 6.42 5.95 7.89
N HIS A 152 6.88 4.75 8.30
CA HIS A 152 8.02 4.63 9.21
C HIS A 152 9.37 4.97 8.56
N HIS A 153 9.48 4.97 7.22
CA HIS A 153 10.68 5.41 6.51
C HIS A 153 10.90 6.93 6.60
N PHE A 154 9.83 7.69 6.91
CA PHE A 154 9.83 9.14 6.79
C PHE A 154 9.96 9.85 8.15
N GLY A 155 10.64 11.00 8.12
CA GLY A 155 10.61 11.97 9.20
C GLY A 155 9.26 12.68 9.28
N ASP A 156 9.00 13.40 10.36
CA ASP A 156 7.70 14.05 10.57
C ASP A 156 7.42 15.14 9.51
N GLU A 157 8.45 15.89 9.09
CA GLU A 157 8.34 16.89 8.03
C GLU A 157 8.04 16.25 6.66
N ASP A 158 8.70 15.15 6.35
CA ASP A 158 8.47 14.40 5.11
C ASP A 158 7.06 13.81 5.08
N ALA A 159 6.64 13.17 6.17
CA ALA A 159 5.30 12.59 6.29
C ALA A 159 4.21 13.66 6.13
N ALA A 160 4.39 14.83 6.75
CA ALA A 160 3.49 15.96 6.58
C ALA A 160 3.48 16.46 5.11
N GLY A 161 4.64 16.52 4.47
CA GLY A 161 4.76 16.88 3.04
C GLY A 161 4.03 15.90 2.12
N ILE A 162 4.19 14.59 2.35
CA ILE A 162 3.52 13.52 1.59
C ILE A 162 2.00 13.63 1.72
N LEU A 163 1.49 13.79 2.94
CA LEU A 163 0.06 13.93 3.17
C LEU A 163 -0.50 15.22 2.56
N LYS A 164 0.25 16.33 2.66
CA LYS A 164 -0.12 17.59 2.01
C LYS A 164 -0.23 17.43 0.50
N ASN A 165 0.80 16.89 -0.15
CA ASN A 165 0.80 16.63 -1.59
C ASN A 165 -0.39 15.75 -2.00
N THR A 166 -0.66 14.70 -1.21
CA THR A 166 -1.78 13.79 -1.44
C THR A 166 -3.13 14.48 -1.37
N ILE A 167 -3.36 15.31 -0.35
CA ILE A 167 -4.61 16.09 -0.20
C ILE A 167 -4.78 17.10 -1.34
N GLU A 168 -3.69 17.71 -1.80
CA GLU A 168 -3.73 18.73 -2.85
C GLU A 168 -3.94 18.16 -4.27
N SER A 169 -3.65 16.88 -4.51
CA SER A 169 -3.58 16.31 -5.87
C SER A 169 -4.38 15.04 -6.14
N ALA A 170 -4.83 14.33 -5.10
CA ALA A 170 -5.66 13.12 -5.21
C ALA A 170 -7.10 13.35 -4.73
N ASP A 171 -8.01 12.44 -5.06
CA ASP A 171 -9.42 12.51 -4.64
C ASP A 171 -9.65 11.87 -3.27
N SER A 172 -8.80 10.89 -2.91
CA SER A 172 -8.85 10.21 -1.63
C SER A 172 -7.50 9.58 -1.30
N PHE A 173 -7.29 9.24 -0.02
CA PHE A 173 -6.17 8.41 0.37
C PHE A 173 -6.50 7.49 1.54
N MET A 174 -5.73 6.42 1.67
CA MET A 174 -5.79 5.49 2.80
C MET A 174 -4.40 5.18 3.30
N GLN A 175 -4.23 5.26 4.61
CA GLN A 175 -3.02 4.81 5.28
C GLN A 175 -3.34 3.50 6.00
N VAL A 176 -2.66 2.42 5.62
CA VAL A 176 -2.85 1.10 6.24
C VAL A 176 -1.64 0.80 7.12
N ILE A 177 -1.89 0.70 8.43
CA ILE A 177 -0.88 0.37 9.43
C ILE A 177 -1.36 -0.79 10.30
N PRO A 178 -0.47 -1.71 10.71
CA PRO A 178 -0.80 -2.66 11.75
C PRO A 178 -1.02 -1.89 13.05
N LEU A 179 -2.13 -2.18 13.73
CA LEU A 179 -2.34 -1.75 15.11
C LEU A 179 -1.32 -2.44 16.00
N VAL A 180 -0.18 -1.79 16.23
CA VAL A 180 0.67 -2.15 17.37
C VAL A 180 -0.02 -1.53 18.57
N THR A 181 -0.81 -2.32 19.29
CA THR A 181 -1.35 -1.88 20.57
C THR A 181 -0.15 -1.60 21.47
N SER A 182 0.18 -0.33 21.71
CA SER A 182 0.83 0.02 22.96
C SER A 182 -0.16 -0.41 24.04
N VAL A 183 0.13 -1.54 24.68
CA VAL A 183 -0.54 -1.89 25.93
C VAL A 183 -0.19 -0.75 26.88
N SER A 184 -1.17 0.13 27.08
CA SER A 184 -1.16 1.25 28.00
C SER A 184 -0.95 0.79 29.44
#